data_AF-A0A0M3V4Y9-F1
#
_entry.id   AF-A0A0M3V4Y9-F1
#
_cell.length_a   1.000
_cell.length_b   1.000
_cell.length_c   1.000
_cell.angle_alpha   90.00
_cell.angle_beta   90.00
_cell.angle_gamma   90.00
#
_symmetry.space_group_name_H-M   'P 1'
#
loop_
_entity.id
_entity.type
_entity.pdbx_description
1 polymer ?
#
loop_
_entity_poly.entity_id
_entity_poly.type
_entity_poly.pdbx_seq_one_letter_code
_entity_poly.pdbx_strand_id
1 'polypeptide(L)' 'MPNLSTPVLWYPGQTEVDLQEEIDLMLVRTKWTSSFLKGEIQADTFLDFLNEQGYDVFDLADDWGLGDGITS' A
#
# COMPACT_ATOMS: atom_id res chain seq x y z
N MET A 1 13.69 4.28 -6.87
CA MET A 1 12.25 3.91 -6.91
C MET A 1 11.85 3.60 -5.49
N PRO A 2 10.71 4.12 -4.99
CA PRO A 2 10.22 3.78 -3.67
C PRO A 2 10.02 2.27 -3.54
N ASN A 3 10.36 1.71 -2.38
CA ASN A 3 10.22 0.29 -2.11
C ASN A 3 8.75 -0.02 -1.79
N LEU A 4 7.99 -0.44 -2.80
CA LEU A 4 6.56 -0.80 -2.65
C LEU A 4 6.35 -2.29 -2.37
N SER A 5 7.34 -2.95 -1.74
CA SER A 5 7.16 -4.35 -1.37
C SER A 5 6.05 -4.48 -0.33
N THR A 6 5.07 -5.34 -0.63
CA THR A 6 3.91 -5.64 0.22
C THR A 6 4.09 -7.06 0.78
N PRO A 7 4.95 -7.26 1.79
CA PRO A 7 5.16 -8.59 2.37
C PRO A 7 3.95 -9.04 3.20
N VAL A 8 3.77 -10.36 3.32
CA VAL A 8 2.91 -10.95 4.36
C VAL A 8 3.59 -10.76 5.71
N LEU A 9 2.82 -10.32 6.70
CA LEU A 9 3.24 -10.30 8.09
C LEU A 9 2.96 -11.65 8.77
N TRP A 10 4.01 -12.26 9.30
CA TRP A 10 3.91 -13.49 10.10
C TRP A 10 4.49 -13.26 11.50
N TYR A 11 3.77 -13.71 12.53
CA TYR A 11 4.19 -13.55 13.92
C TYR A 11 3.79 -14.73 14.82
N PRO A 12 4.51 -14.96 15.94
CA PRO A 12 4.19 -16.07 16.85
C PRO A 12 2.80 -15.94 17.46
N GLY A 13 2.02 -17.03 17.44
CA GLY A 13 0.67 -17.08 18.01
C GLY A 13 -0.43 -16.60 17.05
N GLN A 14 -0.10 -16.21 15.82
CA GLN A 14 -1.06 -15.93 14.76
C GLN A 14 -1.91 -17.17 14.46
N THR A 15 -3.23 -17.00 14.36
CA THR A 15 -4.11 -18.11 13.96
C THR A 15 -4.04 -18.33 12.45
N GLU A 16 -4.49 -19.50 11.98
CA GLU A 16 -4.61 -19.76 10.55
C GLU A 16 -5.54 -18.76 9.84
N VAL A 17 -6.58 -18.30 10.53
CA VAL A 17 -7.52 -17.30 10.00
C VAL A 17 -6.82 -15.95 9.83
N ASP A 18 -6.11 -15.47 10.85
CA ASP A 18 -5.37 -14.21 10.79
C ASP A 18 -4.28 -14.24 9.71
N LEU A 19 -3.65 -15.41 9.50
CA LEU A 19 -2.67 -15.60 8.44
C LEU A 19 -3.31 -15.57 7.05
N GLN A 20 -4.48 -16.20 6.90
CA GLN A 20 -5.22 -16.18 5.65
C GLN A 20 -5.68 -14.76 5.29
N GLU A 21 -6.18 -14.00 6.25
CA GLU A 21 -6.55 -12.60 6.07
C GLU A 21 -5.34 -11.75 5.62
N GLU A 22 -4.17 -11.94 6.23
CA GLU A 22 -2.96 -11.23 5.84
C GLU A 22 -2.47 -11.60 4.43
N ILE A 23 -2.60 -12.88 4.03
CA ILE A 23 -2.31 -13.33 2.66
C ILE A 23 -3.25 -12.66 1.66
N ASP A 24 -4.54 -12.60 1.96
CA ASP A 24 -5.53 -11.95 1.10
C ASP A 24 -5.23 -10.46 0.95
N LEU A 25 -4.90 -9.77 2.05
CA LEU A 25 -4.46 -8.38 2.05
C LEU A 25 -3.17 -8.18 1.24
N MET A 26 -2.21 -9.09 1.33
CA MET A 26 -0.98 -9.05 0.52
C MET A 26 -1.30 -9.13 -0.98
N LEU A 27 -2.18 -10.05 -1.38
CA LEU A 27 -2.58 -10.23 -2.77
C LEU A 27 -3.30 -8.99 -3.33
N VAL A 28 -4.22 -8.42 -2.55
CA VAL A 28 -4.94 -7.19 -2.92
C VAL A 28 -3.94 -6.05 -3.10
N ARG A 29 -3.09 -5.77 -2.10
CA ARG A 29 -2.08 -4.70 -2.19
C ARG A 29 -1.15 -4.89 -3.38
N THR A 30 -0.68 -6.11 -3.63
CA THR A 30 0.20 -6.43 -4.78
C THR A 30 -0.49 -6.12 -6.12
N LYS A 31 -1.76 -6.49 -6.26
CA LYS A 31 -2.54 -6.22 -7.48
C LYS A 31 -2.70 -4.73 -7.72
N TRP A 32 -3.12 -3.97 -6.71
CA TRP A 32 -3.33 -2.52 -6.82
C TRP A 32 -2.03 -1.79 -7.15
N THR A 33 -0.94 -2.11 -6.45
CA THR A 33 0.40 -1.57 -6.75
C THR A 33 0.83 -1.89 -8.19
N SER A 34 0.63 -3.14 -8.65
CA SER A 34 0.97 -3.50 -10.03
C SER A 34 0.12 -2.73 -11.05
N SER A 35 -1.18 -2.56 -10.81
CA SER A 35 -2.05 -1.82 -11.73
C SER A 35 -1.68 -0.34 -11.76
N PHE A 36 -1.31 0.25 -10.62
CA PHE A 36 -0.81 1.63 -10.56
C PHE A 36 0.49 1.79 -11.36
N LEU A 37 1.47 0.91 -11.14
CA LEU A 37 2.76 0.96 -11.84
C LEU A 37 2.65 0.75 -13.36
N LYS A 38 1.61 0.03 -13.82
CA LYS A 38 1.31 -0.13 -15.24
C LYS A 38 0.48 1.02 -15.84
N GLY A 39 0.02 1.96 -15.01
CA GLY A 39 -0.88 3.04 -15.43
C GLY A 39 -2.30 2.58 -15.74
N GLU A 40 -2.72 1.40 -15.24
CA GLU A 40 -4.07 0.86 -15.42
C GLU A 40 -5.10 1.57 -14.52
N ILE A 41 -4.63 2.15 -13.41
CA ILE A 41 -5.45 2.94 -12.48
C ILE A 41 -4.81 4.31 -12.25
N GLN A 42 -5.64 5.31 -11.95
CA GLN A 42 -5.20 6.67 -11.67
C GLN A 42 -4.58 6.76 -10.27
N ALA A 43 -3.71 7.76 -10.06
CA ALA A 43 -3.06 8.00 -8.78
C ALA A 43 -4.10 8.20 -7.66
N ASP A 44 -5.14 9.02 -7.89
CA ASP A 44 -6.20 9.27 -6.91
C ASP A 44 -6.91 7.98 -6.49
N THR A 45 -7.23 7.09 -7.44
CA THR A 45 -7.85 5.79 -7.14
C THR A 45 -6.94 4.89 -6.30
N PHE A 46 -5.63 4.96 -6.53
CA PHE A 46 -4.66 4.21 -5.73
C PHE A 46 -4.50 4.81 -4.33
N LEU A 47 -4.51 6.13 -4.19
CA LEU A 47 -4.46 6.82 -2.90
C LEU A 47 -5.73 6.56 -2.07
N ASP A 48 -6.91 6.56 -2.69
CA ASP A 48 -8.17 6.20 -2.04
C ASP A 48 -8.11 4.77 -1.49
N PHE A 49 -7.59 3.81 -2.28
CA PHE A 49 -7.38 2.44 -1.84
C PHE A 49 -6.44 2.37 -0.62
N LEU A 50 -5.32 3.10 -0.62
CA LEU A 50 -4.38 3.11 0.51
C LEU A 50 -5.03 3.67 1.78
N ASN A 51 -5.82 4.75 1.64
CA ASN A 51 -6.57 5.34 2.75
C ASN A 51 -7.63 4.38 3.31
N GLU A 52 -8.35 3.64 2.46
CA GLU A 52 -9.33 2.62 2.89
C GLU A 52 -8.68 1.46 3.65
N GLN A 53 -7.42 1.14 3.36
CA GLN A 53 -6.65 0.13 4.09
C GLN A 53 -6.04 0.66 5.40
N GLY A 54 -6.30 1.93 5.76
CA GLY A 54 -5.79 2.57 6.97
C GLY A 54 -4.34 3.03 6.89
N TYR A 55 -3.76 3.11 5.68
CA TYR A 55 -2.48 3.78 5.51
C TYR A 55 -2.68 5.29 5.49
N ASP A 56 -1.86 6.03 6.24
CA ASP A 56 -1.79 7.48 6.12
C ASP A 56 -1.06 7.81 4.81
N VAL A 57 -1.82 8.34 3.85
CA VAL A 57 -1.31 8.73 2.53
C VAL A 57 -0.33 9.91 2.60
N PHE A 58 -0.39 10.74 3.64
CA PHE A 58 0.57 11.83 3.85
C PHE A 58 1.90 11.31 4.38
N ASP A 59 1.88 10.38 5.35
CA ASP A 59 3.09 9.70 5.81
C ASP A 59 3.76 8.93 4.66
N LEU A 60 2.97 8.28 3.80
CA LEU A 60 3.47 7.60 2.61
C LEU A 60 4.07 8.58 1.58
N ALA A 61 3.45 9.75 1.39
CA ALA A 61 3.95 10.77 0.47
C ALA A 61 5.29 11.36 0.95
N ASP A 62 5.43 11.55 2.26
CA ASP A 62 6.68 11.98 2.90
C ASP A 62 7.77 10.90 2.77
N ASP A 63 7.44 9.62 3.04
CA ASP A 63 8.35 8.48 2.86
C ASP A 63 8.79 8.29 1.39
N TRP A 64 7.94 8.65 0.43
CA TRP A 64 8.25 8.62 -0.99
C TRP A 64 8.95 9.88 -1.51
N GLY A 65 9.16 10.88 -0.64
CA GLY A 65 9.82 12.13 -1.00
C GLY A 65 9.02 12.97 -2.00
N LEU A 66 7.69 12.86 -1.98
CA LEU A 66 6.77 13.63 -2.83
C LEU A 66 6.44 15.01 -2.22
N GLY A 67 6.91 15.29 -1.00
CA GLY A 67 6.66 16.52 -0.24
C GLY A 67 7.29 17.81 -0.79
N ASP A 68 8.27 17.73 -1.70
CA ASP A 68 8.93 18.92 -2.24
C ASP A 68 8.29 19.39 -3.56
N GLY A 69 7.12 20.03 -3.45
CA GLY A 69 6.44 20.62 -4.61
C GLY A 69 5.40 21.71 -4.33
N ILE A 70 4.90 21.87 -3.11
CA ILE A 70 4.04 23.01 -2.74
C ILE A 70 4.72 23.76 -1.60
N THR A 71 5.71 24.56 -1.97
CA THR A 71 6.12 25.70 -1.15
C THR A 71 5.12 26.83 -1.40
N SER A 72 4.49 27.31 -0.31
CA SER A 72 3.97 28.67 -0.19
C SER A 72 4.65 29.33 0.99
#